data_AF-A0A536CCA3-F1
#
_entry.id   AF-A0A536CCA3-F1
#
_cell.length_a   1.000
_cell.length_b   1.000
_cell.length_c   1.000
_cell.angle_alpha   90.00
_cell.angle_beta   90.00
_cell.angle_gamma   90.00
#
_symmetry.space_group_name_H-M   'P 1'
#
loop_
_entity.id
_entity.type
_entity.pdbx_description
1 polymer ?
#
loop_
_entity_poly.entity_id
_entity_poly.type
_entity_poly.pdbx_seq_one_letter_code
_entity_poly.pdbx_strand_id
1 'polypeptide(L)'
;MSEALASSSATLRPGQQVRPRVRPTMRPVQLGTRYLGLLSAWAVAVGLTFKSELLSPITPVLTIIAASTFSMLQTPDYRVHAVAMLTMGGFIFASSFVDLSRGMGRERPLHRFLRDATTFCVLLALFYLILQSTDLANPIKFSAIFVIALLSGYRSFRFATKREGLALLSAFLTAGTVTFGAFGMVTYLNQGSQYVAVILAFAWYAWQGLTVHALDDSLTRRIMFEYGLFAVICVYLIALALVTGRPIG
;
A
#
# COMPACT_ATOMS: atom_id res chain seq x y z
N MET A 1 -44.82 27.89 -43.64
CA MET A 1 -46.18 28.05 -43.13
C MET A 1 -46.68 26.69 -42.69
N SER A 2 -47.35 26.44 -41.59
CA SER A 2 -47.66 27.19 -40.36
C SER A 2 -48.53 26.20 -39.57
N GLU A 3 -48.34 26.18 -38.25
CA GLU A 3 -49.43 25.92 -37.28
C GLU A 3 -50.18 24.58 -37.34
N ALA A 4 -49.77 23.67 -36.45
CA ALA A 4 -50.73 22.96 -35.61
C ALA A 4 -50.20 22.97 -34.16
N LEU A 5 -49.99 24.18 -33.67
CA LEU A 5 -49.87 24.51 -32.25
C LEU A 5 -51.28 24.80 -31.73
N ALA A 6 -51.91 23.83 -31.07
CA ALA A 6 -52.95 24.11 -30.08
C ALA A 6 -53.33 22.81 -29.35
N SER A 7 -52.79 22.63 -28.15
CA SER A 7 -53.53 22.12 -26.98
C SER A 7 -52.54 21.74 -25.89
N SER A 8 -52.19 22.70 -25.03
CA SER A 8 -52.40 22.58 -23.58
C SER A 8 -51.81 23.81 -22.90
N SER A 9 -52.60 24.87 -22.92
CA SER A 9 -52.42 26.05 -22.10
C SER A 9 -52.72 25.70 -20.64
N ALA A 10 -51.69 25.27 -19.89
CA ALA A 10 -51.73 25.29 -18.45
C ALA A 10 -51.41 26.72 -17.97
N THR A 11 -52.47 27.46 -17.67
CA THR A 11 -52.44 28.79 -17.03
C THR A 11 -51.63 28.77 -15.74
N LEU A 12 -50.46 29.40 -15.74
CA LEU A 12 -49.69 29.72 -14.53
C LEU A 12 -50.33 30.93 -13.84
N ARG A 13 -50.70 30.78 -12.56
CA ARG A 13 -51.23 31.88 -11.74
C ARG A 13 -50.12 32.87 -11.39
N PRO A 14 -50.40 34.19 -11.38
CA PRO A 14 -49.43 35.19 -10.97
C PRO A 14 -49.21 35.07 -9.45
N GLY A 15 -47.98 34.73 -9.06
CA GLY A 15 -47.58 34.49 -7.66
C GLY A 15 -46.98 33.09 -7.40
N GLN A 16 -46.98 32.20 -8.38
CA GLN A 16 -46.43 30.86 -8.20
C GLN A 16 -44.92 30.86 -8.52
N GLN A 17 -44.09 31.10 -7.50
CA GLN A 17 -42.63 30.90 -7.61
C GLN A 17 -42.33 29.43 -7.91
N VAL A 18 -41.81 29.16 -9.11
CA VAL A 18 -41.27 27.86 -9.49
C VAL A 18 -39.99 27.63 -8.69
N ARG A 19 -40.11 26.95 -7.54
CA ARG A 19 -38.95 26.44 -6.82
C ARG A 19 -38.25 25.42 -7.73
N PRO A 20 -36.95 25.57 -8.04
CA PRO A 20 -36.24 24.54 -8.78
C PRO A 20 -36.31 23.25 -7.98
N ARG A 21 -36.77 22.17 -8.63
CA ARG A 21 -36.82 20.83 -8.05
C ARG A 21 -35.37 20.37 -7.89
N VAL A 22 -34.77 20.70 -6.76
CA VAL A 22 -33.49 20.12 -6.34
C VAL A 22 -33.71 18.61 -6.29
N ARG A 23 -33.12 17.87 -7.23
CA ARG A 23 -33.04 16.42 -7.11
C ARG A 23 -32.42 16.14 -5.75
N PRO A 24 -33.05 15.32 -4.90
CA PRO A 24 -32.38 14.88 -3.69
C PRO A 24 -31.13 14.12 -4.12
N THR A 25 -29.95 14.72 -3.92
CA THR A 25 -28.69 13.99 -3.94
C THR A 25 -28.80 12.94 -2.84
N MET A 26 -28.92 11.67 -3.21
CA MET A 26 -28.75 10.58 -2.26
C MET A 26 -27.39 10.74 -1.58
N ARG A 27 -27.39 11.19 -0.33
CA ARG A 27 -26.32 10.90 0.63
C ARG A 27 -26.98 10.29 1.85
N PRO A 28 -27.11 8.96 1.86
CA PRO A 28 -26.68 8.23 3.04
C PRO A 28 -26.13 6.85 2.65
N VAL A 29 -24.91 6.79 2.11
CA VAL A 29 -24.14 5.53 2.07
C VAL A 29 -22.70 5.73 2.59
N GLN A 30 -22.24 6.97 2.77
CA GLN A 30 -20.87 7.22 3.22
C GLN A 30 -20.62 6.89 4.71
N LEU A 31 -21.64 6.90 5.58
CA LEU A 31 -21.44 6.49 6.97
C LEU A 31 -21.30 4.96 7.08
N GLY A 32 -22.21 4.19 6.47
CA GLY A 32 -22.19 2.72 6.55
C GLY A 32 -20.90 2.09 6.01
N THR A 33 -20.36 2.62 4.91
CA THR A 33 -19.10 2.11 4.31
C THR A 33 -17.86 2.45 5.13
N ARG A 34 -17.84 3.60 5.83
CA ARG A 34 -16.71 3.99 6.70
C ARG A 34 -16.62 3.12 7.95
N TYR A 35 -17.78 2.74 8.52
CA TYR A 35 -17.81 1.82 9.67
C TYR A 35 -17.60 0.36 9.25
N LEU A 36 -18.00 -0.06 8.05
CA LEU A 36 -17.67 -1.41 7.52
C LEU A 36 -16.17 -1.61 7.27
N GLY A 37 -15.48 -0.58 6.76
CA GLY A 37 -14.01 -0.60 6.62
C GLY A 37 -13.30 -0.65 7.98
N LEU A 38 -13.80 0.09 8.97
CA LEU A 38 -13.25 0.08 10.32
C LEU A 38 -13.56 -1.24 11.06
N LEU A 39 -14.76 -1.80 10.90
CA LEU A 39 -15.17 -3.08 11.50
C LEU A 39 -14.46 -4.27 10.85
N SER A 40 -14.18 -4.23 9.55
CA SER A 40 -13.36 -5.25 8.89
C SER A 40 -11.88 -5.13 9.28
N ALA A 41 -11.33 -3.92 9.40
CA ALA A 41 -9.98 -3.70 9.91
C ALA A 41 -9.84 -4.16 11.38
N TRP A 42 -10.85 -3.93 12.23
CA TRP A 42 -10.88 -4.41 13.61
C TRP A 42 -11.13 -5.91 13.73
N ALA A 43 -12.00 -6.51 12.89
CA ALA A 43 -12.20 -7.97 12.85
C ALA A 43 -10.93 -8.70 12.41
N VAL A 44 -10.14 -8.09 11.52
CA VAL A 44 -8.81 -8.60 11.12
C VAL A 44 -7.77 -8.37 12.22
N ALA A 45 -7.73 -7.18 12.84
CA ALA A 45 -6.78 -6.90 13.92
C ALA A 45 -7.01 -7.76 15.17
N VAL A 46 -8.27 -8.06 15.52
CA VAL A 46 -8.64 -8.93 16.66
C VAL A 46 -8.54 -10.42 16.31
N GLY A 47 -8.79 -10.80 15.05
CA GLY A 47 -8.56 -12.17 14.57
C GLY A 47 -7.06 -12.55 14.49
N LEU A 48 -6.18 -11.56 14.31
CA LEU A 48 -4.73 -11.74 14.17
C LEU A 48 -3.96 -11.80 15.50
N THR A 49 -4.59 -11.49 16.64
CA THR A 49 -3.87 -11.44 17.93
C THR A 49 -3.75 -12.78 18.65
N PHE A 50 -4.36 -13.89 18.18
CA PHE A 50 -4.49 -15.08 19.04
C PHE A 50 -4.20 -16.48 18.46
N LYS A 51 -3.63 -16.64 17.26
CA LYS A 51 -3.19 -18.00 16.85
C LYS A 51 -2.00 -18.02 15.88
N SER A 52 -0.92 -18.66 16.34
CA SER A 52 0.39 -18.81 15.71
C SER A 52 0.43 -19.57 14.38
N GLU A 53 -0.71 -20.10 13.90
CA GLU A 53 -0.83 -20.79 12.60
C GLU A 53 -1.39 -19.90 11.47
N LEU A 54 -1.83 -18.67 11.77
CA LEU A 54 -2.55 -17.79 10.83
C LEU A 54 -1.70 -16.67 10.18
N LEU A 55 -0.37 -16.76 10.17
CA LEU A 55 0.51 -15.76 9.53
C LEU A 55 0.56 -15.87 7.99
N SER A 56 -0.12 -16.86 7.41
CA SER A 56 -0.20 -17.12 5.96
C SER A 56 -0.71 -15.92 5.14
N PRO A 57 -1.75 -15.15 5.53
CA PRO A 57 -2.36 -14.15 4.65
C PRO A 57 -1.85 -12.71 4.82
N ILE A 58 -0.68 -12.46 5.42
CA ILE A 58 -0.19 -11.06 5.63
C ILE A 58 -0.11 -10.26 4.31
N THR A 59 0.50 -10.81 3.26
CA THR A 59 0.62 -10.13 1.97
C THR A 59 -0.74 -9.86 1.33
N PRO A 60 -1.69 -10.81 1.21
CA PRO A 60 -3.00 -10.50 0.65
C PRO A 60 -3.78 -9.50 1.50
N VAL A 61 -3.66 -9.53 2.84
CA VAL A 61 -4.27 -8.51 3.72
C VAL A 61 -3.71 -7.12 3.43
N LEU A 62 -2.39 -6.97 3.33
CA LEU A 62 -1.76 -5.70 2.96
C LEU A 62 -2.20 -5.22 1.58
N THR A 63 -2.35 -6.13 0.61
CA THR A 63 -2.86 -5.78 -0.73
C THR A 63 -4.30 -5.32 -0.69
N ILE A 64 -5.17 -5.94 0.12
CA ILE A 64 -6.57 -5.50 0.30
C ILE A 64 -6.62 -4.12 0.95
N ILE A 65 -5.76 -3.86 1.94
CA ILE A 65 -5.64 -2.53 2.56
C ILE A 65 -5.18 -1.51 1.51
N ALA A 66 -4.17 -1.84 0.68
CA ALA A 66 -3.71 -0.98 -0.40
C ALA A 66 -4.83 -0.69 -1.42
N ALA A 67 -5.53 -1.74 -1.87
CA ALA A 67 -6.62 -1.63 -2.84
C ALA A 67 -7.79 -0.80 -2.31
N SER A 68 -8.22 -1.05 -1.07
CA SER A 68 -9.31 -0.31 -0.44
C SER A 68 -8.95 1.17 -0.24
N THR A 69 -7.73 1.45 0.20
CA THR A 69 -7.24 2.82 0.38
C THR A 69 -7.13 3.53 -0.97
N PHE A 70 -6.59 2.85 -2.00
CA PHE A 70 -6.54 3.39 -3.36
C PHE A 70 -7.94 3.63 -3.95
N SER A 71 -8.93 2.81 -3.59
CA SER A 71 -10.32 2.98 -4.01
C SER A 71 -10.96 4.24 -3.44
N MET A 72 -10.48 4.70 -2.28
CA MET A 72 -10.96 5.92 -1.64
C MET A 72 -10.31 7.18 -2.23
N LEU A 73 -9.18 7.06 -2.94
CA LEU A 73 -8.65 8.19 -3.69
C LEU A 73 -9.56 8.48 -4.88
N GLN A 74 -10.17 9.66 -4.84
CA GLN A 74 -11.02 10.15 -5.91
C GLN A 74 -10.16 10.60 -7.10
N THR A 75 -9.69 9.63 -7.88
CA THR A 75 -8.97 9.89 -9.13
C THR A 75 -9.95 10.33 -10.22
N PRO A 76 -9.71 11.47 -10.89
CA PRO A 76 -10.63 12.00 -11.90
C PRO A 76 -10.70 11.16 -13.18
N ASP A 77 -9.68 10.34 -13.47
CA ASP A 77 -9.64 9.45 -14.63
C ASP A 77 -9.98 8.00 -14.24
N TYR A 78 -11.13 7.52 -14.74
CA TYR A 78 -11.61 6.16 -14.49
C TYR A 78 -10.71 5.08 -15.10
N ARG A 79 -9.94 5.41 -16.16
CA ARG A 79 -9.05 4.45 -16.83
C ARG A 79 -7.87 4.09 -15.94
N VAL A 80 -7.25 5.11 -15.34
CA VAL A 80 -6.14 4.94 -14.40
C VAL A 80 -6.62 4.21 -13.15
N HIS A 81 -7.82 4.54 -12.67
CA HIS A 81 -8.44 3.84 -11.55
C HIS A 81 -8.70 2.36 -11.84
N ALA A 82 -9.27 2.04 -13.02
CA ALA A 82 -9.54 0.68 -13.42
C ALA A 82 -8.25 -0.15 -13.59
N VAL A 83 -7.22 0.42 -14.19
CA VAL A 83 -5.91 -0.22 -14.32
C VAL A 83 -5.30 -0.49 -12.94
N ALA A 84 -5.36 0.47 -12.02
CA ALA A 84 -4.85 0.30 -10.66
C ALA A 84 -5.63 -0.76 -9.86
N MET A 85 -6.96 -0.83 -10.02
CA MET A 85 -7.77 -1.87 -9.38
C MET A 85 -7.48 -3.25 -9.95
N LEU A 86 -7.28 -3.35 -11.27
CA LEU A 86 -6.89 -4.60 -11.93
C LEU A 86 -5.51 -5.06 -11.48
N THR A 87 -4.52 -4.15 -11.36
CA THR A 87 -3.18 -4.51 -10.88
C THR A 87 -3.21 -4.98 -9.43
N MET A 88 -3.97 -4.29 -8.56
CA MET A 88 -4.15 -4.71 -7.17
C MET A 88 -4.87 -6.06 -7.07
N GLY A 89 -5.92 -6.29 -7.87
CA GLY A 89 -6.58 -7.58 -7.97
C GLY A 89 -5.62 -8.70 -8.41
N GLY A 90 -4.72 -8.40 -9.36
CA GLY A 90 -3.63 -9.29 -9.76
C GLY A 90 -2.67 -9.63 -8.62
N PHE A 91 -2.29 -8.65 -7.79
CA PHE A 91 -1.44 -8.90 -6.62
C PHE A 91 -2.15 -9.71 -5.53
N ILE A 92 -3.46 -9.50 -5.32
CA ILE A 92 -4.27 -10.32 -4.40
C ILE A 92 -4.28 -11.77 -4.89
N PHE A 93 -4.54 -11.98 -6.18
CA PHE A 93 -4.55 -13.32 -6.77
C PHE A 93 -3.18 -14.00 -6.67
N ALA A 94 -2.10 -13.32 -7.06
CA ALA A 94 -0.76 -13.88 -7.05
C ALA A 94 -0.27 -14.22 -5.63
N SER A 95 -0.50 -13.34 -4.65
CA SER A 95 -0.14 -13.61 -3.25
C SER A 95 -0.95 -14.77 -2.66
N SER A 96 -2.26 -14.80 -2.91
CA SER A 96 -3.13 -15.89 -2.44
C SER A 96 -2.79 -17.23 -3.09
N PHE A 97 -2.46 -17.22 -4.39
CA PHE A 97 -2.05 -18.41 -5.12
C PHE A 97 -0.76 -19.01 -4.58
N VAL A 98 0.23 -18.18 -4.26
CA VAL A 98 1.48 -18.64 -3.64
C VAL A 98 1.24 -19.22 -2.25
N ASP A 99 0.41 -18.56 -1.44
CA ASP A 99 0.10 -18.99 -0.08
C ASP A 99 -0.68 -20.32 -0.09
N LEU A 100 -1.65 -20.49 -0.99
CA LEU A 100 -2.37 -21.76 -1.21
C LEU A 100 -1.45 -22.86 -1.72
N SER A 101 -0.60 -22.57 -2.70
CA SER A 101 0.33 -23.55 -3.29
C SER A 101 1.30 -24.11 -2.26
N ARG A 102 1.69 -23.28 -1.29
CA ARG A 102 2.51 -23.70 -0.14
C ARG A 102 1.74 -24.55 0.86
N GLY A 103 0.50 -24.20 1.18
CA GLY A 103 -0.37 -25.03 2.03
C GLY A 103 -0.58 -26.43 1.45
N MET A 104 -0.48 -26.57 0.12
CA MET A 104 -0.53 -27.86 -0.59
C MET A 104 0.83 -28.54 -0.77
N GLY A 105 1.93 -28.02 -0.21
CA GLY A 105 3.27 -28.60 -0.32
C GLY A 105 3.94 -28.47 -1.71
N ARG A 106 3.39 -27.66 -2.62
CA ARG A 106 3.96 -27.41 -3.96
C ARG A 106 4.87 -26.19 -3.93
N GLU A 107 6.08 -26.34 -3.41
CA GLU A 107 7.08 -25.27 -3.43
C GLU A 107 7.88 -25.27 -4.74
N ARG A 108 7.80 -24.16 -5.48
CA ARG A 108 8.60 -23.92 -6.70
C ARG A 108 9.43 -22.64 -6.51
N PRO A 109 10.61 -22.53 -7.15
CA PRO A 109 11.44 -21.33 -7.06
C PRO A 109 10.70 -20.07 -7.54
N LEU A 110 9.80 -20.21 -8.52
CA LEU A 110 8.92 -19.14 -9.00
C LEU A 110 8.01 -18.57 -7.89
N HIS A 111 7.57 -19.39 -6.93
CA HIS A 111 6.68 -18.94 -5.86
C HIS A 111 7.39 -17.97 -4.90
N ARG A 112 8.71 -18.17 -4.67
CA ARG A 112 9.52 -17.25 -3.86
C ARG A 112 9.63 -15.89 -4.56
N PHE A 113 9.96 -15.88 -5.85
CA PHE A 113 10.04 -14.66 -6.64
C PHE A 113 8.72 -13.90 -6.70
N LEU A 114 7.61 -14.58 -7.03
CA LEU A 114 6.28 -13.96 -7.10
C LEU A 114 5.88 -13.35 -5.76
N ARG A 115 6.15 -14.04 -4.66
CA ARG A 115 5.85 -13.51 -3.31
C ARG A 115 6.63 -12.23 -3.04
N ASP A 116 7.94 -12.24 -3.24
CA ASP A 116 8.78 -11.10 -2.92
C ASP A 116 8.44 -9.90 -3.84
N ALA A 117 8.16 -10.16 -5.12
CA ALA A 117 7.67 -9.16 -6.07
C ALA A 117 6.30 -8.56 -5.68
N THR A 118 5.32 -9.40 -5.32
CA THR A 118 4.02 -8.90 -4.86
C THR A 118 4.14 -8.07 -3.58
N THR A 119 5.01 -8.49 -2.65
CA THR A 119 5.21 -7.78 -1.39
C THR A 119 5.86 -6.41 -1.63
N PHE A 120 6.86 -6.35 -2.52
CA PHE A 120 7.48 -5.10 -2.95
C PHE A 120 6.45 -4.12 -3.56
N CYS A 121 5.62 -4.58 -4.50
CA CYS A 121 4.62 -3.73 -5.14
C CYS A 121 3.56 -3.21 -4.15
N VAL A 122 3.14 -4.05 -3.20
CA VAL A 122 2.17 -3.68 -2.15
C VAL A 122 2.77 -2.65 -1.21
N LEU A 123 4.04 -2.83 -0.79
CA LEU A 123 4.74 -1.86 0.05
C LEU A 123 4.91 -0.52 -0.65
N LEU A 124 5.32 -0.53 -1.91
CA LEU A 124 5.44 0.69 -2.72
C LEU A 124 4.11 1.46 -2.74
N ALA A 125 2.99 0.76 -3.00
CA ALA A 125 1.67 1.37 -3.01
C ALA A 125 1.27 1.91 -1.63
N LEU A 126 1.46 1.14 -0.55
CA LEU A 126 1.12 1.57 0.80
C LEU A 126 1.95 2.77 1.26
N PHE A 127 3.27 2.77 1.01
CA PHE A 127 4.13 3.89 1.34
C PHE A 127 3.72 5.15 0.59
N TYR A 128 3.42 5.04 -0.70
CA TYR A 128 2.90 6.15 -1.49
C TYR A 128 1.59 6.70 -0.91
N LEU A 129 0.62 5.82 -0.61
CA LEU A 129 -0.68 6.22 -0.08
C LEU A 129 -0.58 6.90 1.28
N ILE A 130 0.27 6.39 2.17
CA ILE A 130 0.50 6.99 3.49
C ILE A 130 1.15 8.36 3.36
N LEU A 131 2.16 8.50 2.49
CA LEU A 131 2.85 9.77 2.30
C LEU A 131 1.96 10.82 1.63
N GLN A 132 1.14 10.41 0.65
CA GLN A 132 0.15 11.24 -0.04
C GLN A 132 -0.93 11.80 0.90
N SER A 133 -1.28 11.06 1.96
CA SER A 133 -2.39 11.45 2.84
C SER A 133 -2.13 12.79 3.53
N THR A 134 -2.83 13.85 3.13
CA THR A 134 -2.66 15.20 3.73
C THR A 134 -3.27 15.30 5.12
N ASP A 135 -4.27 14.46 5.43
CA ASP A 135 -5.02 14.52 6.69
C ASP A 135 -4.32 13.84 7.88
N LEU A 136 -3.28 13.03 7.62
CA LEU A 136 -2.54 12.34 8.68
C LEU A 136 -1.39 13.19 9.20
N ALA A 137 -1.29 13.30 10.51
CA ALA A 137 -0.12 13.87 11.17
C ALA A 137 1.13 13.02 10.87
N ASN A 138 2.29 13.67 10.69
CA ASN A 138 3.56 13.01 10.39
C ASN A 138 3.93 11.85 11.35
N PRO A 139 3.70 11.94 12.68
CA PRO A 139 3.97 10.82 13.58
C PRO A 139 3.14 9.57 13.25
N ILE A 140 1.90 9.74 12.80
CA ILE A 140 1.00 8.64 12.43
C ILE A 140 1.44 8.02 11.09
N LYS A 141 1.95 8.84 10.16
CA LYS A 141 2.52 8.33 8.91
C LYS A 141 3.73 7.44 9.17
N PHE A 142 4.67 7.90 10.01
CA PHE A 142 5.88 7.14 10.32
C PHE A 142 5.57 5.87 11.12
N SER A 143 4.61 5.91 12.04
CA SER A 143 4.17 4.69 12.75
C SER A 143 3.48 3.70 11.82
N ALA A 144 2.67 4.17 10.85
CA ALA A 144 2.06 3.30 9.85
C ALA A 144 3.11 2.65 8.93
N ILE A 145 4.09 3.43 8.44
CA ILE A 145 5.23 2.91 7.66
C ILE A 145 5.99 1.85 8.46
N PHE A 146 6.26 2.12 9.74
CA PHE A 146 6.94 1.19 10.63
C PHE A 146 6.16 -0.13 10.78
N VAL A 147 4.87 -0.07 11.11
CA VAL A 147 4.04 -1.27 11.31
C VAL A 147 3.95 -2.11 10.04
N ILE A 148 3.75 -1.49 8.88
CA ILE A 148 3.65 -2.20 7.60
C ILE A 148 4.99 -2.84 7.23
N ALA A 149 6.11 -2.13 7.38
CA ALA A 149 7.44 -2.67 7.13
C ALA A 149 7.79 -3.80 8.11
N LEU A 150 7.37 -3.69 9.38
CA LEU A 150 7.57 -4.68 10.42
C LEU A 150 6.80 -5.97 10.11
N LEU A 151 5.49 -5.87 9.81
CA LEU A 151 4.65 -7.04 9.50
C LEU A 151 5.15 -7.76 8.25
N SER A 152 5.51 -6.99 7.22
CA SER A 152 6.06 -7.53 5.98
C SER A 152 7.41 -8.22 6.18
N GLY A 153 8.33 -7.57 6.91
CA GLY A 153 9.64 -8.12 7.23
C GLY A 153 9.55 -9.37 8.11
N TYR A 154 8.72 -9.32 9.16
CA TYR A 154 8.52 -10.44 10.08
C TYR A 154 8.01 -11.69 9.37
N ARG A 155 7.02 -11.55 8.47
CA ARG A 155 6.57 -12.64 7.60
C ARG A 155 7.74 -13.27 6.84
N SER A 156 8.58 -12.46 6.22
CA SER A 156 9.72 -12.95 5.44
C SER A 156 10.75 -13.67 6.29
N PHE A 157 11.13 -13.12 7.44
CA PHE A 157 12.17 -13.70 8.30
C PHE A 157 11.69 -14.96 9.03
N ARG A 158 10.40 -15.07 9.33
CA ARG A 158 9.81 -16.31 9.88
C ARG A 158 9.95 -17.51 8.94
N PHE A 159 10.06 -17.28 7.63
CA PHE A 159 10.34 -18.36 6.68
C PHE A 159 11.83 -18.72 6.63
N ALA A 160 12.72 -17.79 6.98
CA ALA A 160 14.16 -18.00 6.95
C ALA A 160 14.67 -18.66 8.25
N THR A 161 14.16 -18.25 9.41
CA THR A 161 14.62 -18.75 10.70
C THR A 161 13.52 -19.30 11.59
N LYS A 162 13.83 -20.40 12.29
CA LYS A 162 12.96 -21.00 13.33
C LYS A 162 12.98 -20.21 14.64
N ARG A 163 13.99 -19.34 14.86
CA ARG A 163 14.14 -18.57 16.09
C ARG A 163 13.29 -17.29 16.03
N GLU A 164 12.16 -17.30 16.73
CA GLU A 164 11.16 -16.22 16.65
C GLU A 164 11.74 -14.86 17.06
N GLY A 165 12.57 -14.83 18.12
CA GLY A 165 13.21 -13.60 18.59
C GLY A 165 14.15 -12.96 17.57
N LEU A 166 14.89 -13.77 16.80
CA LEU A 166 15.76 -13.28 15.73
C LEU A 166 14.96 -12.78 14.52
N ALA A 167 13.86 -13.45 14.17
CA ALA A 167 12.96 -12.98 13.13
C ALA A 167 12.29 -11.64 13.49
N LEU A 168 11.90 -11.47 14.76
CA LEU A 168 11.31 -10.23 15.23
C LEU A 168 12.34 -9.09 15.33
N LEU A 169 13.55 -9.37 15.83
CA LEU A 169 14.63 -8.38 15.88
C LEU A 169 15.04 -7.92 14.47
N SER A 170 15.22 -8.84 13.53
CA SER A 170 15.54 -8.50 12.13
C SER A 170 14.42 -7.70 11.47
N ALA A 171 13.15 -8.07 11.72
CA ALA A 171 11.99 -7.30 11.26
C ALA A 171 11.99 -5.88 11.84
N PHE A 172 12.27 -5.75 13.14
CA PHE A 172 12.33 -4.47 13.84
C PHE A 172 13.43 -3.56 13.28
N LEU A 173 14.63 -4.10 13.05
CA LEU A 173 15.73 -3.37 12.46
C LEU A 173 15.41 -2.94 11.02
N THR A 174 14.80 -3.83 10.22
CA THR A 174 14.38 -3.52 8.85
C THR A 174 13.33 -2.40 8.84
N ALA A 175 12.31 -2.50 9.68
CA ALA A 175 11.28 -1.49 9.82
C ALA A 175 11.85 -0.15 10.30
N GLY A 176 12.77 -0.20 11.28
CA GLY A 176 13.50 0.97 11.76
C GLY A 176 14.23 1.69 10.63
N THR A 177 15.03 0.98 9.83
CA THR A 177 15.78 1.56 8.70
C THR A 177 14.87 2.27 7.71
N VAL A 178 13.75 1.65 7.34
CA VAL A 178 12.77 2.24 6.41
C VAL A 178 12.11 3.48 7.03
N THR A 179 11.67 3.40 8.28
CA THR A 179 11.01 4.53 8.96
C THR A 179 11.96 5.70 9.20
N PHE A 180 13.21 5.45 9.59
CA PHE A 180 14.22 6.51 9.71
C PHE A 180 14.55 7.13 8.36
N GLY A 181 14.63 6.33 7.29
CA GLY A 181 14.75 6.84 5.92
C GLY A 181 13.58 7.74 5.54
N ALA A 182 12.36 7.34 5.87
CA ALA A 182 11.15 8.13 5.61
C ALA A 182 11.17 9.44 6.38
N PHE A 183 11.51 9.39 7.67
CA PHE A 183 11.64 10.56 8.53
C PHE A 183 12.68 11.54 7.99
N GLY A 184 13.87 11.06 7.60
CA GLY A 184 14.92 11.87 7.00
C GLY A 184 14.47 12.60 5.74
N MET A 185 13.88 11.87 4.80
CA MET A 185 13.50 12.44 3.50
C MET A 185 12.27 13.36 3.57
N VAL A 186 11.28 13.04 4.41
CA VAL A 186 10.06 13.85 4.53
C VAL A 186 10.29 15.08 5.39
N THR A 187 11.02 14.94 6.50
CA THR A 187 11.15 16.02 7.49
C THR A 187 12.26 17.00 7.14
N TYR A 188 13.39 16.51 6.62
CA TYR A 188 14.56 17.35 6.36
C TYR A 188 14.75 17.66 4.89
N LEU A 189 14.43 16.73 3.99
CA LEU A 189 14.63 16.93 2.54
C LEU A 189 13.38 17.44 1.82
N ASN A 190 12.22 17.48 2.49
CA ASN A 190 10.93 17.93 1.97
C ASN A 190 10.63 17.39 0.54
N GLN A 191 10.89 16.09 0.33
CA GLN A 191 10.80 15.46 -0.98
C GLN A 191 9.38 15.01 -1.32
N GLY A 192 9.10 14.90 -2.62
CA GLY A 192 7.80 14.45 -3.13
C GLY A 192 7.45 13.03 -2.66
N SER A 193 6.16 12.81 -2.35
CA SER A 193 5.63 11.52 -1.86
C SER A 193 6.02 10.33 -2.74
N GLN A 194 5.97 10.50 -4.07
CA GLN A 194 6.31 9.46 -5.05
C GLN A 194 7.77 9.01 -4.93
N TYR A 195 8.67 9.99 -4.84
CA TYR A 195 10.10 9.75 -4.80
C TYR A 195 10.52 9.02 -3.51
N VAL A 196 9.99 9.49 -2.38
CA VAL A 196 10.23 8.88 -1.07
C VAL A 196 9.71 7.44 -1.05
N ALA A 197 8.50 7.18 -1.55
CA ALA A 197 7.93 5.83 -1.56
C ALA A 197 8.81 4.82 -2.31
N VAL A 198 9.39 5.23 -3.45
CA VAL A 198 10.31 4.38 -4.24
C VAL A 198 11.56 4.04 -3.44
N ILE A 199 12.22 5.04 -2.85
CA ILE A 199 13.42 4.83 -2.03
C ILE A 199 13.11 3.90 -0.85
N LEU A 200 11.97 4.09 -0.19
CA LEU A 200 11.57 3.24 0.94
C LEU A 200 11.34 1.78 0.54
N ALA A 201 10.69 1.55 -0.61
CA ALA A 201 10.47 0.20 -1.12
C ALA A 201 11.80 -0.50 -1.45
N PHE A 202 12.73 0.21 -2.11
CA PHE A 202 14.07 -0.33 -2.41
C PHE A 202 14.93 -0.53 -1.17
N ALA A 203 14.88 0.40 -0.20
CA ALA A 203 15.59 0.27 1.07
C ALA A 203 15.08 -0.95 1.85
N TRP A 204 13.76 -1.15 1.89
CA TRP A 204 13.16 -2.35 2.47
C TRP A 204 13.65 -3.61 1.76
N TYR A 205 13.58 -3.65 0.42
CA TYR A 205 13.98 -4.82 -0.37
C TYR A 205 15.45 -5.19 -0.21
N ALA A 206 16.35 -4.20 -0.28
CA ALA A 206 17.78 -4.41 -0.13
C ALA A 206 18.11 -4.96 1.27
N TRP A 207 17.54 -4.36 2.31
CA TRP A 207 17.81 -4.75 3.69
C TRP A 207 17.18 -6.09 4.05
N GLN A 208 15.95 -6.34 3.59
CA GLN A 208 15.25 -7.61 3.76
C GLN A 208 15.99 -8.75 3.04
N GLY A 209 16.37 -8.57 1.78
CA GLY A 209 17.07 -9.59 1.00
C GLY A 209 18.42 -9.97 1.62
N LEU A 210 19.22 -8.98 2.01
CA LEU A 210 20.48 -9.20 2.71
C LEU A 210 20.27 -10.00 4.00
N THR A 211 19.27 -9.60 4.80
CA THR A 211 19.02 -10.21 6.11
C THR A 211 18.45 -11.63 5.99
N VAL A 212 17.60 -11.91 5.00
CA VAL A 212 17.13 -13.28 4.73
C VAL A 212 18.30 -14.18 4.38
N HIS A 213 19.19 -13.76 3.48
CA HIS A 213 20.36 -14.56 3.10
C HIS A 213 21.38 -14.72 4.22
N ALA A 214 21.50 -13.73 5.11
CA ALA A 214 22.30 -13.82 6.32
C ALA A 214 21.71 -14.80 7.33
N LEU A 215 20.38 -14.86 7.47
CA LEU A 215 19.69 -15.78 8.39
C LEU A 215 19.63 -17.22 7.86
N ASP A 216 19.58 -17.40 6.53
CA ASP A 216 19.57 -18.69 5.84
C ASP A 216 21.00 -19.29 5.66
N ASP A 217 22.05 -18.64 6.20
CA ASP A 217 23.47 -18.98 5.97
C ASP A 217 23.83 -19.16 4.47
N SER A 218 23.11 -18.48 3.59
CA SER A 218 23.23 -18.58 2.13
C SER A 218 23.94 -17.37 1.52
N LEU A 219 24.59 -16.56 2.35
CA LEU A 219 25.21 -15.31 1.95
C LEU A 219 26.47 -15.59 1.10
N THR A 220 26.35 -15.40 -0.21
CA THR A 220 27.48 -15.49 -1.14
C THR A 220 27.96 -14.10 -1.55
N ARG A 221 29.20 -14.00 -2.03
CA ARG A 221 29.76 -12.74 -2.55
C ARG A 221 28.89 -12.12 -3.66
N ARG A 222 28.28 -12.96 -4.51
CA ARG A 222 27.37 -12.54 -5.57
C ARG A 222 26.11 -11.88 -5.00
N ILE A 223 25.49 -12.50 -4.01
CA ILE A 223 24.29 -11.99 -3.33
C ILE A 223 24.60 -10.67 -2.61
N MET A 224 25.76 -10.59 -1.95
CA MET A 224 26.20 -9.36 -1.30
C MET A 224 26.36 -8.20 -2.30
N PHE A 225 26.89 -8.47 -3.50
CA PHE A 225 26.97 -7.46 -4.56
C PHE A 225 25.60 -7.09 -5.13
N GLU A 226 24.68 -8.04 -5.29
CA GLU A 226 23.34 -7.79 -5.81
C GLU A 226 22.55 -6.86 -4.88
N TYR A 227 22.43 -7.20 -3.61
CA TYR A 227 21.74 -6.35 -2.62
C TYR A 227 22.54 -5.10 -2.25
N GLY A 228 23.88 -5.17 -2.29
CA GLY A 228 24.75 -4.01 -2.15
C GLY A 228 24.57 -2.98 -3.26
N LEU A 229 24.36 -3.42 -4.50
CA LEU A 229 24.05 -2.53 -5.62
C LEU A 229 22.74 -1.77 -5.39
N PHE A 230 21.69 -2.45 -4.89
CA PHE A 230 20.45 -1.78 -4.52
C PHE A 230 20.64 -0.74 -3.41
N ALA A 231 21.48 -1.03 -2.41
CA ALA A 231 21.82 -0.05 -1.38
C ALA A 231 22.56 1.17 -1.97
N VAL A 232 23.50 0.97 -2.90
CA VAL A 232 24.19 2.06 -3.60
C VAL A 232 23.21 2.87 -4.45
N ILE A 233 22.26 2.23 -5.13
CA ILE A 233 21.19 2.92 -5.87
C ILE A 233 20.36 3.78 -4.92
N CYS A 234 19.96 3.27 -3.75
CA CYS A 234 19.25 4.08 -2.74
C CYS A 234 20.07 5.30 -2.29
N VAL A 235 21.35 5.12 -1.99
CA VAL A 235 22.24 6.24 -1.60
C VAL A 235 22.38 7.25 -2.73
N TYR A 236 22.53 6.78 -3.98
CA TYR A 236 22.57 7.64 -5.15
C TYR A 236 21.28 8.44 -5.32
N LEU A 237 20.12 7.82 -5.15
CA LEU A 237 18.83 8.52 -5.19
C LEU A 237 18.72 9.55 -4.07
N ILE A 238 19.14 9.24 -2.84
CA ILE A 238 19.14 10.22 -1.74
C ILE A 238 20.11 11.38 -2.04
N ALA A 239 21.30 11.09 -2.55
CA ALA A 239 22.29 12.10 -2.94
C ALA A 239 21.78 12.97 -4.10
N LEU A 240 21.10 12.35 -5.08
CA LEU A 240 20.47 13.07 -6.17
C LEU A 240 19.42 14.04 -5.63
N ALA A 241 18.57 13.61 -4.70
CA ALA A 241 17.57 14.46 -4.07
C ALA A 241 18.18 15.65 -3.32
N LEU A 242 19.29 15.42 -2.62
CA LEU A 242 20.08 16.45 -1.94
C LEU A 242 20.65 17.49 -2.93
N VAL A 243 21.22 17.02 -4.03
CA VAL A 243 21.85 17.89 -5.04
C VAL A 243 20.80 18.64 -5.86
N THR A 244 19.69 17.99 -6.22
CA THR A 244 18.67 18.62 -7.07
C THR A 244 17.81 19.62 -6.33
N GLY A 245 17.73 19.56 -4.99
CA GLY A 245 17.14 20.57 -4.10
C GLY A 245 15.68 20.98 -4.38
N ARG A 246 15.06 20.43 -5.41
CA ARG A 246 13.71 20.72 -5.85
C ARG A 246 12.81 19.58 -5.43
N PRO A 247 11.64 19.87 -4.83
CA PRO A 247 10.60 18.88 -4.72
C PRO A 247 10.24 18.46 -6.15
N ILE A 248 10.56 17.21 -6.52
CA ILE A 248 10.05 16.61 -7.75
C ILE A 248 8.56 16.35 -7.45
N GLY A 249 7.74 17.34 -7.78
CA GLY A 249 6.27 17.31 -7.67
C GLY A 249 5.63 16.50 -8.78
#